data_AF-A0A960IHI3-F1
#
_entry.id   AF-A0A960IHI3-F1
#
_cell.length_a   1.000
_cell.length_b   1.000
_cell.length_c   1.000
_cell.angle_alpha   90.00
_cell.angle_beta   90.00
_cell.angle_gamma   90.00
#
_symmetry.space_group_name_H-M   'P 1'
#
loop_
_entity.id
_entity.type
_entity.pdbx_description
1 polymer ?
#
loop_
_entity_poly.entity_id
_entity_poly.type
_entity_poly.pdbx_seq_one_letter_code
_entity_poly.pdbx_strand_id
1 'polypeptide(L)'
;MADEPDRAPGSPGPTAPHPRSPEGAAPFLPDAWWRLSLLRRREIALAVVALAVLAVGGGLFLVLRDPGSGSTDAEASPSATTAAAGTTATTVTDVDPDTYVASMSPQRVETFNSLAGCESSGNWSEDSGNGFYGGLQFTLESWQAVGGSGNPASTSQNEQIMRGSLLQARQGWVAWPACASQLGLT
;
A
#
# COMPACT_ATOMS: atom_id res chain seq x y z
N MET A 1 57.03 -45.99 -36.01
CA MET A 1 57.26 -45.84 -34.56
C MET A 1 56.93 -44.37 -34.25
N ALA A 2 55.70 -43.93 -34.47
CA ALA A 2 54.51 -44.26 -33.69
C ALA A 2 54.75 -43.95 -32.21
N ASP A 3 54.30 -42.78 -31.78
CA ASP A 3 53.39 -42.72 -30.64
C ASP A 3 52.55 -41.44 -30.70
N GLU A 4 51.24 -41.66 -30.60
CA GLU A 4 50.14 -40.70 -30.67
C GLU A 4 49.96 -39.94 -29.33
N PRO A 5 49.11 -38.91 -29.28
CA PRO A 5 49.02 -37.96 -28.17
C PRO A 5 48.14 -38.47 -27.03
N ASP A 6 48.63 -38.35 -25.79
CA ASP A 6 47.87 -38.74 -24.60
C ASP A 6 46.83 -37.68 -24.23
N ARG A 7 45.57 -38.12 -24.29
CA ARG A 7 44.34 -37.35 -24.13
C ARG A 7 43.91 -37.46 -22.68
N ALA A 8 44.17 -36.44 -21.88
CA ALA A 8 43.71 -36.40 -20.50
C ALA A 8 42.15 -36.45 -20.42
N PRO A 9 41.57 -37.26 -19.52
CA PRO A 9 40.13 -37.41 -19.36
C PRO A 9 39.49 -36.17 -18.70
N GLY A 10 38.30 -35.82 -19.20
CA GLY A 10 37.55 -34.62 -18.83
C GLY A 10 37.23 -34.51 -17.33
N SER A 11 37.40 -33.29 -16.83
CA SER A 11 36.95 -32.89 -15.51
C SER A 11 35.41 -32.85 -15.45
N PRO A 12 34.77 -33.39 -14.40
CA PRO A 12 33.33 -33.24 -14.21
C PRO A 12 32.98 -31.77 -13.93
N GLY A 13 31.99 -31.25 -14.66
CA GLY A 13 31.48 -29.88 -14.51
C GLY A 13 30.82 -29.61 -13.15
N PRO A 14 30.51 -28.34 -12.85
CA PRO A 14 29.95 -27.94 -11.57
C PRO A 14 28.56 -28.56 -11.36
N THR A 15 28.40 -29.30 -10.27
CA THR A 15 27.13 -29.82 -9.76
C THR A 15 26.18 -28.65 -9.51
N ALA A 16 25.06 -28.60 -10.23
CA ALA A 16 23.99 -27.65 -9.99
C ALA A 16 23.39 -27.85 -8.58
N PRO A 17 23.05 -26.78 -7.84
CA PRO A 17 22.32 -26.92 -6.60
C PRO A 17 20.89 -27.38 -6.87
N HIS A 18 20.46 -28.43 -6.16
CA HIS A 18 19.08 -28.91 -6.15
C HIS A 18 18.15 -27.83 -5.59
N PRO A 19 16.97 -27.57 -6.21
CA PRO A 19 15.96 -26.72 -5.61
C PRO A 19 15.40 -27.41 -4.36
N ARG A 20 15.52 -26.75 -3.20
CA ARG A 20 14.73 -27.13 -2.01
C ARG A 20 13.28 -26.72 -2.26
N SER A 21 12.40 -27.71 -2.32
CA SER A 21 10.96 -27.51 -2.24
C SER A 21 10.60 -26.78 -0.94
N PRO A 22 9.70 -25.78 -0.96
CA PRO A 22 9.09 -25.28 0.26
C PRO A 22 8.07 -26.31 0.76
N GLU A 23 8.45 -27.07 1.78
CA GLU A 23 7.52 -27.88 2.57
C GLU A 23 6.59 -26.95 3.34
N GLY A 24 5.41 -26.72 2.78
CA GLY A 24 4.34 -25.92 3.38
C GLY A 24 3.03 -25.93 2.58
N ALA A 25 2.79 -26.97 1.79
CA ALA A 25 1.58 -27.11 1.00
C ALA A 25 0.38 -27.45 1.92
N ALA A 26 -0.53 -26.49 2.07
CA ALA A 26 -1.84 -26.70 2.67
C ALA A 26 -2.62 -27.77 1.86
N PRO A 27 -3.40 -28.66 2.51
CA PRO A 27 -4.11 -29.72 1.83
C PRO A 27 -5.24 -29.18 0.93
N PHE A 28 -5.16 -29.59 -0.33
CA PHE A 28 -6.21 -29.74 -1.35
C PHE A 28 -7.63 -29.30 -0.94
N LEU A 29 -7.97 -28.05 -1.27
CA LEU A 29 -9.36 -27.64 -1.48
C LEU A 29 -9.66 -27.71 -2.98
N PRO A 30 -10.79 -28.30 -3.41
CA PRO A 30 -11.12 -28.50 -4.82
C PRO A 30 -11.29 -27.16 -5.57
N ASP A 31 -10.89 -27.11 -6.84
CA ASP A 31 -10.81 -25.93 -7.73
C ASP A 31 -12.13 -25.16 -8.00
N ALA A 32 -13.24 -25.52 -7.36
CA ALA A 32 -14.55 -24.91 -7.57
C ALA A 32 -14.75 -23.58 -6.81
N TRP A 33 -13.90 -23.25 -5.83
CA TRP A 33 -14.12 -22.10 -4.94
C TRP A 33 -13.71 -20.75 -5.55
N TRP A 34 -12.81 -20.73 -6.53
CA TRP A 34 -12.31 -19.49 -7.14
C TRP A 34 -13.28 -18.86 -8.14
N ARG A 35 -14.16 -19.65 -8.77
CA ARG A 35 -15.10 -19.13 -9.78
C ARG A 35 -16.32 -18.43 -9.18
N LEU A 36 -16.61 -18.62 -7.89
CA LEU A 36 -17.70 -17.94 -7.18
C LEU A 36 -17.25 -16.62 -6.52
N SER A 37 -15.95 -16.34 -6.43
CA SER A 37 -15.42 -15.18 -5.70
C SER A 37 -15.38 -13.88 -6.52
N LEU A 38 -15.50 -13.97 -7.85
CA LEU A 38 -15.38 -12.82 -8.76
C LEU A 38 -16.74 -12.31 -9.27
N LEU A 39 -17.76 -13.17 -9.33
CA LEU A 39 -19.13 -12.73 -9.71
C LEU A 39 -19.93 -12.17 -8.52
N ARG A 40 -19.48 -12.34 -7.26
CA ARG A 40 -20.17 -11.79 -6.08
C ARG A 40 -19.70 -10.40 -5.65
N ARG A 41 -18.52 -9.94 -6.09
CA ARG A 41 -17.96 -8.65 -5.63
C ARG A 41 -18.62 -7.42 -6.26
N ARG A 42 -19.16 -7.55 -7.47
CA ARG A 42 -19.90 -6.46 -8.13
C ARG A 42 -21.36 -6.34 -7.67
N GLU A 43 -22.02 -7.45 -7.37
CA GLU A 43 -23.42 -7.41 -6.89
C GLU A 43 -23.53 -7.02 -5.40
N ILE A 44 -22.57 -7.41 -4.56
CA ILE A 44 -22.54 -6.96 -3.15
C ILE A 44 -22.35 -5.44 -3.06
N ALA A 45 -21.52 -4.85 -3.93
CA ALA A 45 -21.31 -3.40 -3.94
C ALA A 45 -22.60 -2.63 -4.26
N LEU A 46 -23.39 -3.10 -5.24
CA LEU A 46 -24.66 -2.46 -5.58
C LEU A 46 -25.73 -2.65 -4.49
N ALA A 47 -25.80 -3.83 -3.87
CA ALA A 47 -26.74 -4.08 -2.78
C ALA A 47 -26.45 -3.21 -1.53
N VAL A 48 -25.16 -3.00 -1.19
CA VAL A 48 -24.75 -2.12 -0.07
C VAL A 48 -25.07 -0.66 -0.37
N VAL A 49 -24.85 -0.18 -1.60
CA VAL A 49 -25.21 1.20 -2.00
C VAL A 49 -26.73 1.41 -2.02
N ALA A 50 -27.51 0.47 -2.54
CA ALA A 50 -28.97 0.57 -2.58
C ALA A 50 -29.59 0.56 -1.16
N LEU A 51 -29.07 -0.26 -0.24
CA LEU A 51 -29.49 -0.24 1.17
C LEU A 51 -29.12 1.08 1.87
N ALA A 52 -27.97 1.68 1.55
CA ALA A 52 -27.58 2.98 2.09
C ALA A 52 -28.49 4.13 1.58
N VAL A 53 -28.93 4.10 0.32
CA VAL A 53 -29.84 5.12 -0.23
C VAL A 53 -31.24 5.03 0.39
N LEU A 54 -31.77 3.83 0.63
CA LEU A 54 -33.07 3.66 1.28
C LEU A 54 -33.07 4.09 2.76
N ALA A 55 -31.93 4.01 3.45
CA ALA A 55 -31.80 4.45 4.83
C ALA A 55 -31.73 5.98 5.00
N VAL A 56 -31.38 6.74 3.94
CA VAL A 56 -31.26 8.21 4.00
C VAL A 56 -32.50 8.93 3.42
N GLY A 57 -33.32 8.26 2.60
CA GLY A 57 -34.41 8.87 1.85
C GLY A 57 -35.84 8.72 2.40
N GLY A 58 -36.03 8.29 3.65
CA GLY A 58 -37.34 7.98 4.23
C GLY A 58 -37.80 8.96 5.31
N GLY A 59 -37.81 10.26 5.03
CA GLY A 59 -38.13 11.30 6.00
C GLY A 59 -39.12 12.35 5.51
N LEU A 60 -40.17 11.96 4.78
CA LEU A 60 -41.35 12.82 4.59
C LEU A 60 -42.17 12.79 5.88
N PHE A 61 -41.77 13.56 6.90
CA PHE A 61 -42.63 13.88 8.02
C PHE A 61 -43.14 15.31 7.84
N LEU A 62 -44.41 15.42 7.45
CA LEU A 62 -45.18 16.66 7.44
C LEU A 62 -45.16 17.27 8.85
N VAL A 63 -44.40 18.35 9.05
CA VAL A 63 -44.60 19.24 10.20
C VAL A 63 -45.49 20.39 9.76
N LEU A 64 -46.78 20.23 10.04
CA LEU A 64 -47.73 21.33 10.17
C LEU A 64 -47.36 22.15 11.42
N ARG A 65 -47.04 23.43 11.20
CA ARG A 65 -47.53 24.62 11.92
C ARG A 65 -47.71 24.52 13.46
N ASP A 66 -46.92 25.27 14.24
CA ASP A 66 -47.39 26.49 14.95
C ASP A 66 -46.23 27.31 15.59
N PRO A 67 -46.40 28.63 15.87
CA PRO A 67 -45.39 29.55 16.37
C PRO A 67 -45.56 29.92 17.86
N GLY A 68 -44.48 30.35 18.53
CA GLY A 68 -44.51 30.98 19.87
C GLY A 68 -43.41 30.44 20.78
N SER A 69 -42.37 31.23 21.07
CA SER A 69 -42.24 32.15 22.23
C SER A 69 -41.92 31.45 23.57
N GLY A 70 -40.80 31.88 24.19
CA GLY A 70 -40.44 31.66 25.60
C GLY A 70 -39.37 30.58 25.81
N SER A 71 -38.13 30.90 26.16
CA SER A 71 -37.58 31.29 27.48
C SER A 71 -36.99 30.10 28.27
N THR A 72 -35.65 30.11 28.37
CA THR A 72 -34.75 29.76 29.49
C THR A 72 -35.00 28.55 30.41
N ASP A 73 -33.92 27.77 30.51
CA ASP A 73 -33.33 27.07 31.67
C ASP A 73 -33.85 25.71 32.18
N ALA A 74 -32.85 24.95 32.67
CA ALA A 74 -32.86 23.81 33.60
C ALA A 74 -32.89 22.36 33.03
N GLU A 75 -31.67 21.81 32.89
CA GLU A 75 -31.16 20.63 33.60
C GLU A 75 -32.06 19.37 33.76
N ALA A 76 -31.70 18.27 33.07
CA ALA A 76 -31.59 16.92 33.65
C ALA A 76 -31.09 15.86 32.64
N SER A 77 -29.93 15.25 32.95
CA SER A 77 -29.56 13.82 32.91
C SER A 77 -29.68 12.96 31.62
N PRO A 78 -28.83 11.92 31.49
CA PRO A 78 -28.16 11.56 30.25
C PRO A 78 -28.98 10.61 29.38
N SER A 79 -28.91 10.79 28.07
CA SER A 79 -29.29 9.75 27.13
C SER A 79 -28.29 9.71 26.00
N ALA A 80 -27.59 8.58 25.95
CA ALA A 80 -26.84 8.05 24.83
C ALA A 80 -25.95 9.05 24.09
N THR A 81 -24.68 9.12 24.51
CA THR A 81 -23.60 9.42 23.57
C THR A 81 -23.59 8.30 22.53
N THR A 82 -24.38 8.44 21.47
CA THR A 82 -24.00 7.88 20.18
C THR A 82 -22.69 8.56 19.85
N ALA A 83 -21.59 7.85 20.07
CA ALA A 83 -20.31 8.22 19.51
C ALA A 83 -20.53 8.31 18.00
N ALA A 84 -20.71 9.54 17.50
CA ALA A 84 -20.43 9.84 16.12
C ALA A 84 -18.97 9.42 15.96
N ALA A 85 -18.76 8.28 15.29
CA ALA A 85 -17.49 8.02 14.64
C ALA A 85 -17.37 9.12 13.58
N GLY A 86 -16.91 10.28 14.02
CA GLY A 86 -16.42 11.32 13.15
C GLY A 86 -15.26 10.67 12.41
N THR A 87 -15.49 10.25 11.19
CA THR A 87 -14.41 10.15 10.22
C THR A 87 -13.98 11.58 9.95
N THR A 88 -13.18 12.13 10.86
CA THR A 88 -12.37 13.28 10.56
C THR A 88 -11.55 12.85 9.36
N ALA A 89 -11.73 13.53 8.23
CA ALA A 89 -10.83 13.38 7.10
C ALA A 89 -9.47 13.90 7.58
N THR A 90 -8.66 13.02 8.17
CA THR A 90 -7.27 13.31 8.50
C THR A 90 -6.59 13.65 7.19
N THR A 91 -6.29 14.92 7.00
CA THR A 91 -5.32 15.34 6.00
C THR A 91 -4.04 14.54 6.27
N VAL A 92 -3.58 13.81 5.24
CA VAL A 92 -2.46 12.84 5.29
C VAL A 92 -1.14 13.44 5.80
N THR A 93 -1.11 14.75 6.05
CA THR A 93 0.00 15.49 6.65
C THR A 93 0.26 15.17 8.13
N ASP A 94 -0.63 14.46 8.83
CA ASP A 94 -0.50 14.14 10.27
C ASP A 94 -0.55 12.63 10.55
N VAL A 95 -0.08 11.82 9.60
CA VAL A 95 0.08 10.37 9.85
C VAL A 95 1.52 10.13 10.26
N ASP A 96 1.70 9.55 11.45
CA ASP A 96 3.03 9.12 11.89
C ASP A 96 3.54 8.00 10.96
N PRO A 97 4.70 8.17 10.31
CA PRO A 97 5.18 7.23 9.31
C PRO A 97 5.50 5.84 9.87
N ASP A 98 5.90 5.73 11.14
CA ASP A 98 6.18 4.44 11.77
C ASP A 98 4.88 3.64 11.95
N THR A 99 3.81 4.28 12.42
CA THR A 99 2.48 3.64 12.53
C THR A 99 1.89 3.32 11.16
N TYR A 100 2.09 4.17 10.15
CA TYR A 100 1.65 3.89 8.78
C TYR A 100 2.34 2.64 8.22
N VAL A 101 3.66 2.59 8.30
CA VAL A 101 4.44 1.45 7.78
C VAL A 101 4.15 0.19 8.58
N ALA A 102 3.94 0.28 9.89
CA ALA A 102 3.52 -0.86 10.71
C ALA A 102 2.14 -1.42 10.31
N SER A 103 1.26 -0.61 9.70
CA SER A 103 -0.04 -1.06 9.18
C SER A 103 0.03 -1.72 7.80
N MET A 104 1.16 -1.58 7.09
CA MET A 104 1.38 -2.20 5.78
C MET A 104 1.67 -3.70 5.92
N SER A 105 1.35 -4.49 4.90
CA SER A 105 1.79 -5.89 4.86
C SER A 105 3.31 -5.97 4.74
N PRO A 106 3.98 -6.96 5.37
CA PRO A 106 5.43 -7.12 5.28
C PRO A 106 5.94 -7.20 3.84
N GLN A 107 5.18 -7.86 2.95
CA GLN A 107 5.53 -7.98 1.54
C GLN A 107 5.53 -6.63 0.82
N ARG A 108 4.65 -5.71 1.23
CA ARG A 108 4.60 -4.36 0.64
C ARG A 108 5.81 -3.54 1.09
N VAL A 109 6.19 -3.60 2.36
CA VAL A 109 7.40 -2.94 2.87
C VAL A 109 8.63 -3.49 2.15
N GLU A 110 8.70 -4.81 1.98
CA GLU A 110 9.80 -5.45 1.25
C GLU A 110 9.85 -5.07 -0.23
N THR A 111 8.70 -4.83 -0.86
CA THR A 111 8.65 -4.31 -2.23
C THR A 111 9.34 -2.95 -2.34
N PHE A 112 9.10 -2.05 -1.37
CA PHE A 112 9.78 -0.74 -1.34
C PHE A 112 11.27 -0.86 -0.99
N ASN A 113 11.67 -1.81 -0.15
CA ASN A 113 13.07 -2.09 0.12
C ASN A 113 13.80 -2.62 -1.13
N SER A 114 13.17 -3.54 -1.86
CA SER A 114 13.68 -4.06 -3.13
C SER A 114 13.79 -2.97 -4.18
N LEU A 115 12.79 -2.07 -4.22
CA LEU A 115 12.83 -0.88 -5.07
C LEU A 115 14.01 0.02 -4.71
N ALA A 116 14.20 0.34 -3.43
CA ALA A 116 15.36 1.12 -2.97
C ALA A 116 16.70 0.42 -3.28
N GLY A 117 16.73 -0.92 -3.22
CA GLY A 117 17.88 -1.72 -3.63
C GLY A 117 18.25 -1.51 -5.11
N CYS A 118 17.25 -1.39 -5.99
CA CYS A 118 17.48 -1.09 -7.40
C CYS A 118 17.80 0.39 -7.65
N GLU A 119 17.13 1.31 -6.94
CA GLU A 119 17.21 2.76 -7.17
C GLU A 119 18.48 3.40 -6.59
N SER A 120 18.87 3.04 -5.36
CA SER A 120 19.99 3.67 -4.65
C SER A 120 20.95 2.66 -4.00
N SER A 121 20.92 1.39 -4.42
CA SER A 121 21.62 0.30 -3.73
C SER A 121 21.22 0.17 -2.25
N GLY A 122 20.00 0.61 -1.90
CA GLY A 122 19.46 0.60 -0.54
C GLY A 122 19.94 1.76 0.35
N ASN A 123 20.60 2.78 -0.20
CA ASN A 123 21.02 3.95 0.56
C ASN A 123 19.84 4.93 0.76
N TRP A 124 19.26 4.95 1.96
CA TRP A 124 18.14 5.84 2.31
C TRP A 124 18.52 7.31 2.50
N SER A 125 19.82 7.60 2.63
CA SER A 125 20.36 8.95 2.76
C SER A 125 21.10 9.41 1.50
N GLU A 126 20.81 8.80 0.35
CA GLU A 126 21.42 9.16 -0.93
C GLU A 126 21.08 10.61 -1.32
N ASP A 127 22.11 11.42 -1.50
CA ASP A 127 22.03 12.83 -1.94
C ASP A 127 23.32 13.19 -2.71
N SER A 128 23.53 12.53 -3.84
CA SER A 128 24.73 12.73 -4.69
C SER A 128 24.66 13.95 -5.59
N GLY A 129 23.59 14.75 -5.51
CA GLY A 129 23.39 15.93 -6.36
C GLY A 129 22.92 15.62 -7.80
N ASN A 130 22.41 14.41 -8.05
CA ASN A 130 21.84 13.99 -9.34
C ASN A 130 20.39 14.47 -9.56
N GLY A 131 19.81 15.21 -8.60
CA GLY A 131 18.42 15.69 -8.63
C GLY A 131 17.38 14.70 -8.07
N PHE A 132 17.84 13.54 -7.60
CA PHE A 132 17.04 12.52 -6.93
C PHE A 132 17.55 12.33 -5.50
N TYR A 133 16.65 11.94 -4.60
CA TYR A 133 16.92 11.93 -3.16
C TYR A 133 16.42 10.67 -2.49
N GLY A 134 17.21 10.19 -1.54
CA GLY A 134 16.89 9.10 -0.63
C GLY A 134 16.85 7.72 -1.29
N GLY A 135 16.30 6.75 -0.56
CA GLY A 135 16.28 5.35 -0.94
C GLY A 135 15.48 5.08 -2.21
N LEU A 136 14.37 5.82 -2.36
CA LEU A 136 13.46 5.66 -3.49
C LEU A 136 13.74 6.66 -4.62
N GLN A 137 14.87 7.38 -4.60
CA GLN A 137 15.25 8.32 -5.67
C GLN A 137 14.09 9.27 -6.04
N PHE A 138 13.49 9.94 -5.06
CA PHE A 138 12.44 10.93 -5.29
C PHE A 138 12.99 12.18 -5.98
N THR A 139 12.20 12.82 -6.83
CA THR A 139 12.42 14.26 -7.14
C THR A 139 11.77 15.12 -6.06
N LEU A 140 12.26 16.35 -5.83
CA LEU A 140 11.60 17.27 -4.88
C LEU A 140 10.14 17.57 -5.26
N GLU A 141 9.83 17.63 -6.56
CA GLU A 141 8.47 17.86 -7.04
C GLU A 141 7.53 16.70 -6.67
N SER A 142 7.94 15.46 -6.95
CA SER A 142 7.13 14.28 -6.62
C SER A 142 7.01 14.06 -5.11
N TRP A 143 8.07 14.38 -4.35
CA TRP A 143 8.05 14.40 -2.89
C TRP A 143 7.00 15.37 -2.34
N GLN A 144 7.02 16.62 -2.81
CA GLN A 144 6.06 17.65 -2.40
C GLN A 144 4.64 17.32 -2.86
N ALA A 145 4.48 16.70 -4.03
CA ALA A 145 3.17 16.30 -4.53
C ALA A 145 2.47 15.35 -3.55
N VAL A 146 3.20 14.44 -2.90
CA VAL A 146 2.66 13.55 -1.86
C VAL A 146 2.73 14.11 -0.44
N GLY A 147 2.93 15.44 -0.34
CA GLY A 147 2.91 16.23 0.89
C GLY A 147 4.22 16.24 1.67
N GLY A 148 5.30 15.72 1.10
CA GLY A 148 6.62 15.71 1.72
C GLY A 148 7.18 17.13 1.81
N SER A 149 7.95 17.39 2.84
CA SER A 149 8.67 18.66 3.03
C SER A 149 10.17 18.43 3.16
N GLY A 150 10.97 19.44 2.84
CA GLY A 150 12.43 19.36 2.93
C GLY A 150 13.04 18.36 1.94
N ASN A 151 14.21 17.82 2.29
CA ASN A 151 14.96 16.88 1.48
C ASN A 151 14.59 15.43 1.86
N PRO A 152 14.12 14.56 0.94
CA PRO A 152 13.82 13.16 1.22
C PRO A 152 14.97 12.39 1.89
N ALA A 153 16.22 12.65 1.48
CA ALA A 153 17.42 12.00 2.02
C ALA A 153 17.66 12.30 3.51
N SER A 154 17.08 13.38 4.02
CA SER A 154 17.13 13.76 5.45
C SER A 154 16.00 13.17 6.29
N THR A 155 15.11 12.38 5.68
CA THR A 155 13.95 11.76 6.35
C THR A 155 14.17 10.27 6.62
N SER A 156 13.39 9.71 7.54
CA SER A 156 13.47 8.29 7.85
C SER A 156 13.08 7.43 6.64
N GLN A 157 13.59 6.19 6.60
CA GLN A 157 13.15 5.19 5.64
C GLN A 157 11.63 5.03 5.66
N ASN A 158 11.00 5.01 6.84
CA ASN A 158 9.56 4.83 6.96
C ASN A 158 8.77 6.01 6.37
N GLU A 159 9.25 7.24 6.56
CA GLU A 159 8.66 8.42 5.90
C GLU A 159 8.74 8.29 4.38
N GLN A 160 9.90 7.89 3.85
CA GLN A 160 10.08 7.67 2.42
C GLN A 160 9.17 6.55 1.88
N ILE A 161 9.05 5.42 2.59
CA ILE A 161 8.15 4.32 2.21
C ILE A 161 6.68 4.77 2.26
N MET A 162 6.27 5.52 3.28
CA MET A 162 4.93 6.08 3.38
C MET A 162 4.64 6.98 2.17
N ARG A 163 5.51 7.95 1.87
CA ARG A 163 5.36 8.83 0.71
C ARG A 163 5.42 8.06 -0.60
N GLY A 164 6.26 7.03 -0.69
CA GLY A 164 6.36 6.11 -1.83
C GLY A 164 5.05 5.37 -2.08
N SER A 165 4.43 4.85 -1.02
CA SER A 165 3.10 4.24 -1.05
C SER A 165 2.03 5.22 -1.55
N LEU A 166 2.07 6.49 -1.10
CA LEU A 166 1.13 7.51 -1.58
C LEU A 166 1.34 7.85 -3.06
N LEU A 167 2.59 7.97 -3.52
CA LEU A 167 2.89 8.24 -4.93
C LEU A 167 2.44 7.07 -5.79
N GLN A 168 2.79 5.84 -5.38
CA GLN A 168 2.39 4.60 -6.04
C GLN A 168 0.87 4.48 -6.13
N ALA A 169 0.12 4.83 -5.09
CA ALA A 169 -1.33 4.78 -5.12
C ALA A 169 -1.95 5.79 -6.11
N ARG A 170 -1.28 6.90 -6.40
CA ARG A 170 -1.78 7.96 -7.30
C ARG A 170 -1.53 7.68 -8.77
N GLN A 171 -0.35 7.17 -9.12
CA GLN A 171 0.07 7.03 -10.52
C GLN A 171 0.53 5.60 -10.88
N GLY A 172 0.43 4.66 -9.95
CA GLY A 172 1.05 3.34 -10.08
C GLY A 172 2.57 3.43 -9.99
N TRP A 173 3.24 2.42 -10.52
CA TRP A 173 4.71 2.29 -10.45
C TRP A 173 5.47 3.10 -11.51
N VAL A 174 4.79 3.97 -12.27
CA VAL A 174 5.39 4.75 -13.36
C VAL A 174 6.41 5.80 -12.89
N ALA A 175 6.48 6.08 -11.58
CA ALA A 175 7.55 6.90 -11.00
C ALA A 175 8.92 6.20 -11.08
N TRP A 176 8.95 4.86 -11.16
CA TRP A 176 10.16 4.05 -11.11
C TRP A 176 10.20 3.02 -12.25
N PRO A 177 10.12 3.43 -13.53
CA PRO A 177 9.80 2.52 -14.63
C PRO A 177 10.82 1.40 -14.84
N ALA A 178 12.11 1.70 -14.73
CA ALA A 178 13.17 0.71 -14.95
C ALA A 178 13.21 -0.34 -13.84
N CYS A 179 13.24 0.11 -12.57
CA CYS A 179 13.29 -0.79 -11.43
C CYS A 179 11.97 -1.51 -11.20
N ALA A 180 10.83 -0.86 -11.42
CA ALA A 180 9.52 -1.52 -11.36
C ALA A 180 9.40 -2.65 -12.37
N SER A 181 9.90 -2.46 -13.60
CA SER A 181 9.93 -3.52 -14.62
C SER A 181 10.83 -4.69 -14.20
N GLN A 182 12.03 -4.40 -13.69
CA GLN A 182 12.96 -5.45 -13.21
C GLN A 182 12.37 -6.26 -12.04
N LEU A 183 11.58 -5.61 -11.19
CA LEU A 183 10.94 -6.22 -10.03
C LEU A 183 9.56 -6.85 -10.35
N GLY A 184 9.08 -6.76 -11.59
CA GLY A 184 7.78 -7.32 -12.00
C GLY A 184 6.57 -6.60 -11.40
N LEU A 185 6.67 -5.29 -11.17
CA LEU A 185 5.63 -4.46 -10.55
C LEU A 185 4.67 -3.81 -11.57
N THR A 186 5.01 -3.83 -12.86
CA THR A 186 4.25 -3.24 -13.98
C THR A 186 4.02 -4.24 -15.10
#